data_AF-A0A0C5VFF3-F1
#
_entry.id   AF-A0A0C5VFF3-F1
#
_cell.length_a   1.000
_cell.length_b   1.000
_cell.length_c   1.000
_cell.angle_alpha   90.00
_cell.angle_beta   90.00
_cell.angle_gamma   90.00
#
_symmetry.space_group_name_H-M   'P 1'
#
loop_
_entity.id
_entity.type
_entity.pdbx_description
1 polymer ?
#
loop_
_entity_poly.entity_id
_entity_poly.type
_entity_poly.pdbx_seq_one_letter_code
_entity_poly.pdbx_strand_id
1 'polypeptide(L)'
;MMKKMSTPYPILTSLSALLLIAYFLLLGQPQLLSFYQLPDIITTFQVQLAATVVFILILLIELRLFQRRRRNQKIEIARFRQQMAEVLADKKQLHAKTHVYANHADKLKLFISDKLLEYIEYDEKFLHFKSIASEVRHNGVISYDKIKTILLRQISQLQDTDSEQLQQTQEALDSLIYLWDLLDLSTADNIALHIANQVCDSEEQFFQAEFQTHEGGEFPAQNIFSPLSAVQKALQRCFGCAIGDARNGTICVDDIDQAWINLTTTDNILGNENHIVLVLENLLNNAQFFSSRRDYKQKHAGIAVDLKEQQGFVCCQIYNRGPHIDDDTAQNIFQLGYSTRRVKEHHGKGLGLYFVNEIVKGYDGKVRFENVLNEADVLSLRLELADGTVVTEVLELVVEDDRPLCRKSGHDEAVKELDWKLQDKLLNIEITHQSDQKTHRLLELDSKKTIMDPSQPACPRWSLTLKQSHKQTDIHFKPLDISGVRFEIRLPTATARLDGDLLNADEAEMDGEVSEIKQKFKGLEQLG
;
A
#
# COMPACT_ATOMS: atom_id res chain seq x y z
N MET A 1 3.21 36.42 54.58
CA MET A 1 2.99 36.94 55.95
C MET A 1 4.27 37.64 56.41
N MET A 2 4.40 38.95 56.17
CA MET A 2 5.61 39.73 56.53
C MET A 2 5.60 40.00 58.04
N LYS A 3 6.47 39.31 58.80
CA LYS A 3 6.70 39.62 60.21
C LYS A 3 7.38 40.99 60.27
N LYS A 4 6.64 42.01 60.69
CA LYS A 4 7.09 43.42 60.75
C LYS A 4 8.34 43.48 61.63
N MET A 5 9.51 43.68 61.02
CA MET A 5 10.78 43.83 61.73
C MET A 5 10.82 45.21 62.39
N SER A 6 10.17 45.33 63.54
CA SER A 6 10.34 46.48 64.43
C SER A 6 11.76 46.45 64.98
N THR A 7 12.57 47.45 64.66
CA THR A 7 13.81 47.70 65.40
C THR A 7 13.42 48.24 66.77
N PRO A 8 13.68 47.53 67.88
CA PRO A 8 13.41 48.08 69.19
C PRO A 8 14.26 49.34 69.35
N TYR A 9 13.59 50.44 69.68
CA TYR A 9 14.20 51.74 69.94
C TYR A 9 15.21 51.59 71.09
N PRO A 10 16.32 52.36 71.14
CA PRO A 10 17.32 52.29 72.21
C PRO A 10 16.78 52.89 73.52
N ILE A 11 15.72 52.27 74.06
CA ILE A 11 14.95 52.73 75.22
C ILE A 11 15.86 52.81 76.45
N LEU A 12 16.78 51.86 76.60
CA LEU A 12 17.70 51.76 77.73
C LEU A 12 18.75 52.87 77.71
N THR A 13 19.34 53.17 76.55
CA THR A 13 20.25 54.33 76.42
C THR A 13 19.49 55.65 76.59
N SER A 14 18.27 55.80 76.06
CA SER A 14 17.50 57.04 76.25
C SER A 14 17.09 57.27 77.70
N LEU A 15 16.66 56.21 78.41
CA LEU A 15 16.30 56.31 79.83
C LEU A 15 17.52 56.60 80.70
N SER A 16 18.63 55.91 80.47
CA SER A 16 19.87 56.16 81.21
C SER A 16 20.45 57.55 80.94
N ALA A 17 20.35 58.07 79.71
CA ALA A 17 20.72 59.45 79.38
C ALA A 17 19.86 60.47 80.14
N LEU A 18 18.54 60.26 80.18
CA LEU A 18 17.60 61.15 80.85
C LEU A 18 17.82 61.15 82.37
N LEU A 19 18.07 59.97 82.97
CA LEU A 19 18.46 59.84 84.38
C LEU A 19 19.78 60.54 84.68
N LEU A 20 20.78 60.43 83.79
CA LEU A 20 22.08 61.08 83.96
C LEU A 20 21.94 62.62 83.88
N ILE A 21 21.16 63.13 82.93
CA ILE A 21 20.89 64.57 82.79
C ILE A 21 20.14 65.09 84.01
N ALA A 22 19.11 64.38 84.47
CA ALA A 22 18.36 64.74 85.67
C ALA A 22 19.28 64.76 86.91
N TYR A 23 20.17 63.78 87.04
CA TYR A 23 21.16 63.71 88.11
C TYR A 23 22.11 64.92 88.10
N PHE A 24 22.66 65.30 86.94
CA PHE A 24 23.53 66.47 86.82
C PHE A 24 22.80 67.82 87.00
N LEU A 25 21.57 67.95 86.52
CA LEU A 25 20.77 69.17 86.72
C LEU A 25 20.44 69.38 88.21
N LEU A 26 20.14 68.30 88.93
CA LEU A 26 19.87 68.35 90.36
C LEU A 26 21.12 68.79 91.13
N LEU A 27 22.30 68.29 90.75
CA LEU A 27 23.59 68.73 91.32
C LEU A 27 23.91 70.19 91.01
N GLY A 28 23.46 70.74 89.87
CA GLY A 28 23.74 72.12 89.45
C GLY A 28 22.91 73.20 90.14
N GLN A 29 21.84 72.85 90.85
CA GLN A 29 20.95 73.82 91.51
C GLN A 29 20.98 73.68 93.04
N PRO A 30 21.66 74.58 93.75
CA PRO A 30 21.87 74.44 95.20
C PRO A 30 20.55 74.54 96.01
N GLN A 31 19.54 75.24 95.48
CA GLN A 31 18.24 75.40 96.14
C GLN A 31 17.43 74.08 96.18
N LEU A 32 17.52 73.25 95.14
CA LEU A 32 16.81 71.96 95.08
C LEU A 32 17.47 70.92 95.98
N LEU A 33 18.80 70.95 96.09
CA LEU A 33 19.57 70.07 96.98
C LEU A 33 19.18 70.25 98.45
N SER A 34 18.99 71.51 98.88
CA SER A 34 18.54 71.80 100.26
C SER A 34 17.09 71.37 100.53
N PHE A 35 16.22 71.34 99.51
CA PHE A 35 14.81 70.96 99.66
C PHE A 35 14.62 69.44 99.78
N TYR A 36 15.39 68.65 99.03
CA TYR A 36 15.25 67.19 98.99
C TYR A 36 16.13 66.42 100.00
N GLN A 37 16.98 67.10 100.79
CA GLN A 37 17.85 66.50 101.82
C GLN A 37 18.62 65.25 101.33
N LEU A 38 19.26 65.34 100.17
CA LEU A 38 19.97 64.20 99.59
C LEU A 38 21.25 63.87 100.38
N PRO A 39 21.60 62.57 100.55
CA PRO A 39 22.85 62.16 101.21
C PRO A 39 24.10 62.72 100.51
N ASP A 40 25.07 63.23 101.27
CA ASP A 40 26.32 63.81 100.74
C ASP A 40 27.10 62.87 99.81
N ILE A 41 26.95 61.54 99.98
CA ILE A 41 27.56 60.49 99.15
C ILE A 41 27.16 60.64 97.67
N ILE A 42 25.97 61.16 97.38
CA ILE A 42 25.46 61.34 96.02
C ILE A 42 26.14 62.53 95.33
N THR A 43 26.67 63.49 96.09
CA THR A 43 27.39 64.67 95.56
C THR A 43 28.87 64.43 95.33
N THR A 44 29.42 63.32 95.82
CA THR A 44 30.84 62.98 95.65
C THR A 44 31.22 62.76 94.19
N PHE A 45 32.38 63.29 93.80
CA PHE A 45 32.93 63.16 92.45
C PHE A 45 33.05 61.70 91.96
N GLN A 46 33.32 60.75 92.87
CA GLN A 46 33.43 59.32 92.52
C GLN A 46 32.12 58.73 92.00
N VAL A 47 30.96 59.14 92.56
CA VAL A 47 29.65 58.64 92.14
C VAL A 47 29.25 59.23 90.78
N GLN A 48 29.61 60.50 90.52
CA GLN A 48 29.42 61.13 89.22
C GLN A 48 30.22 60.42 88.12
N LEU A 49 31.46 60.03 88.42
CA LEU A 49 32.31 59.28 87.49
C LEU A 49 31.80 57.85 87.27
N ALA A 50 31.32 57.17 88.31
CA ALA A 50 30.72 55.85 88.17
C ALA A 50 29.43 55.88 87.31
N ALA A 51 28.54 56.86 87.53
CA ALA A 51 27.30 57.00 86.77
C ALA A 51 27.58 57.28 85.27
N THR A 52 28.57 58.12 84.97
CA THR A 52 28.99 58.40 83.58
C THR A 52 29.64 57.18 82.92
N VAL A 53 30.47 56.41 83.64
CA VAL A 53 31.06 55.16 83.11
C VAL A 53 29.98 54.11 82.83
N VAL A 54 29.02 53.93 83.74
CA VAL A 54 27.90 52.98 83.53
C VAL A 54 27.07 53.37 82.30
N PHE A 55 26.78 54.66 82.13
CA PHE A 55 26.10 55.17 80.93
C PHE A 55 26.89 54.87 79.64
N ILE A 56 28.20 55.13 79.63
CA ILE A 56 29.08 54.83 78.48
C ILE A 56 29.07 53.33 78.17
N LEU A 57 29.07 52.47 79.19
CA LEU A 57 29.09 51.02 79.02
C LEU A 57 27.77 50.50 78.42
N ILE A 58 26.63 51.03 78.87
CA ILE A 58 25.30 50.74 78.29
C ILE A 58 25.26 51.18 76.82
N LEU A 59 25.74 52.40 76.53
CA LEU A 59 25.78 52.94 75.18
C LEU A 59 26.64 52.07 74.24
N LEU A 60 27.81 51.61 74.69
CA LEU A 60 28.69 50.75 73.90
C LEU A 60 28.08 49.36 73.63
N ILE A 61 27.40 48.77 74.61
CA ILE A 61 26.71 47.48 74.44
C ILE A 61 25.58 47.61 73.41
N GLU A 62 24.72 48.63 73.54
CA GLU A 62 23.64 48.85 72.58
C GLU A 62 24.15 49.15 71.18
N LEU A 63 25.23 49.93 71.05
CA LEU A 63 25.86 50.22 69.76
C LEU A 63 26.36 48.94 69.08
N ARG A 64 26.99 48.03 69.83
CA ARG A 64 27.48 46.76 69.30
C ARG A 64 26.33 45.83 68.87
N LEU A 65 25.26 45.77 69.67
CA LEU A 65 24.05 45.01 69.33
C LEU A 65 23.36 45.56 68.08
N PHE A 66 23.28 46.89 67.96
CA PHE A 66 22.73 47.57 66.79
C PHE A 66 23.53 47.28 65.53
N GLN A 67 24.86 47.35 65.60
CA GLN A 67 25.74 47.02 64.47
C GLN A 67 25.57 45.56 64.01
N ARG A 68 25.51 44.60 64.93
CA ARG A 68 25.25 43.19 64.60
C ARG A 68 23.89 43.00 63.93
N ARG A 69 22.82 43.61 64.47
CA ARG A 69 21.47 43.53 63.89
C ARG A 69 21.40 44.14 62.48
N ARG A 70 22.03 45.30 62.28
CA ARG A 70 22.10 45.96 60.96
C ARG A 70 22.81 45.09 59.93
N ARG A 71 23.84 44.34 60.34
CA ARG A 71 24.54 43.40 59.45
C ARG A 71 23.64 42.24 59.04
N ASN A 72 22.91 41.64 59.99
CA ASN A 72 21.98 40.54 59.71
C ASN A 72 20.82 40.97 58.80
N GLN A 73 20.23 42.15 59.05
CA GLN A 73 19.17 42.71 58.21
C GLN A 73 19.63 42.95 56.76
N LYS A 74 20.85 43.45 56.57
CA LYS A 74 21.42 43.62 55.23
C LYS A 74 21.52 42.29 54.47
N ILE A 75 21.91 41.21 55.16
CA ILE A 75 22.03 39.87 54.57
C ILE A 75 20.65 39.33 54.20
N GLU A 76 19.64 39.46 55.07
CA GLU A 76 18.28 39.02 54.78
C GLU A 76 17.65 39.80 53.63
N ILE A 77 17.80 41.13 53.60
CA ILE A 77 17.31 41.97 52.50
C ILE A 77 17.96 41.58 51.17
N ALA A 78 19.27 41.28 51.18
CA ALA A 78 19.96 40.81 49.99
C ALA A 78 19.40 39.47 49.49
N ARG A 79 19.18 38.51 50.41
CA ARG A 79 18.58 37.21 50.07
C ARG A 79 17.17 37.34 49.51
N PHE A 80 16.33 38.19 50.11
CA PHE A 80 14.97 38.45 49.60
C PHE A 80 14.98 39.07 48.21
N ARG A 81 15.89 40.02 47.95
CA ARG A 81 16.05 40.61 46.61
C ARG A 81 16.44 39.56 45.56
N GLN A 82 17.31 38.62 45.92
CA GLN A 82 17.70 37.52 45.04
C GLN A 82 16.51 36.62 44.70
N GLN A 83 15.73 36.19 45.70
CA GLN A 83 14.53 35.37 45.48
C GLN A 83 13.48 36.08 44.63
N MET A 84 13.26 37.39 44.84
CA MET A 84 12.35 38.16 44.00
C MET A 84 12.83 38.25 42.54
N ALA A 85 14.13 38.41 42.32
CA ALA A 85 14.70 38.47 40.99
C ALA A 85 14.54 37.14 40.24
N GLU A 86 14.74 36.02 40.94
CA GLU A 86 14.55 34.67 40.40
C GLU A 86 13.08 34.42 40.00
N VAL A 87 12.13 34.71 40.89
CA VAL A 87 10.69 34.58 40.59
C VAL A 87 10.26 35.47 39.42
N LEU A 88 10.81 36.68 39.29
CA LEU A 88 10.53 37.55 38.16
C LEU A 88 11.13 37.02 36.85
N ALA A 89 12.31 36.38 36.90
CA ALA A 89 12.92 35.73 35.75
C ALA A 89 12.09 34.52 35.30
N ASP A 90 11.65 33.68 36.23
CA ASP A 90 10.79 32.52 35.96
C ASP A 90 9.47 32.94 35.34
N LYS A 91 8.84 34.00 35.89
CA LYS A 91 7.60 34.56 35.33
C LYS A 91 7.82 35.05 33.89
N LYS A 92 8.93 35.73 33.60
CA LYS A 92 9.26 36.18 32.23
C LYS A 92 9.47 35.00 31.28
N GLN A 93 10.18 33.95 31.71
CA GLN A 93 10.36 32.74 30.91
C GLN A 93 9.04 32.02 30.63
N LEU A 94 8.16 31.93 31.63
CA LEU A 94 6.84 31.33 31.46
C LEU A 94 6.01 32.11 30.43
N HIS A 95 5.98 33.45 30.53
CA HIS A 95 5.28 34.28 29.54
C HIS A 95 5.86 34.14 28.12
N ALA A 96 7.19 34.05 27.99
CA ALA A 96 7.82 33.82 26.69
C ALA A 96 7.41 32.46 26.09
N LYS A 97 7.41 31.39 26.89
CA LYS A 97 6.93 30.06 26.46
C LYS A 97 5.47 30.12 26.03
N THR A 98 4.58 30.72 26.81
CA THR A 98 3.16 30.85 26.45
C THR A 98 2.96 31.58 25.12
N HIS A 99 3.72 32.65 24.86
CA HIS A 99 3.63 33.38 23.60
C HIS A 99 4.14 32.55 22.40
N VAL A 100 5.15 31.70 22.60
CA VAL A 100 5.63 30.76 21.56
C VAL A 100 4.57 29.71 21.25
N TYR A 101 3.92 29.14 22.27
CA TYR A 101 2.83 28.18 22.07
C TYR A 101 1.61 28.80 21.39
N ALA A 102 1.23 30.03 21.74
CA ALA A 102 0.16 30.78 21.07
C ALA A 102 0.48 30.99 19.58
N ASN A 103 1.70 31.45 19.26
CA ASN A 103 2.14 31.62 17.87
C ASN A 103 2.15 30.28 17.10
N HIS A 104 2.48 29.16 17.75
CA HIS A 104 2.45 27.85 17.11
C HIS A 104 1.02 27.37 16.82
N ALA A 105 0.09 27.60 17.75
CA ALA A 105 -1.33 27.30 17.57
C ALA A 105 -1.96 28.16 16.45
N ASP A 106 -1.60 29.45 16.36
CA ASP A 106 -2.08 30.34 15.30
C ASP A 106 -1.57 29.89 13.92
N LYS A 107 -0.29 29.48 13.81
CA LYS A 107 0.25 28.89 12.58
C LYS A 107 -0.47 27.61 12.17
N LEU A 108 -0.77 26.74 13.13
CA LEU A 108 -1.52 25.51 12.86
C LEU A 108 -2.94 25.82 12.38
N LYS A 109 -3.63 26.78 13.02
CA LYS A 109 -4.96 27.22 12.62
C LYS A 109 -4.96 27.78 11.20
N LEU A 110 -3.96 28.58 10.84
CA LEU A 110 -3.81 29.14 9.49
C LEU A 110 -3.53 28.04 8.46
N PHE A 111 -2.66 27.07 8.78
CA PHE A 111 -2.41 25.91 7.93
C PHE A 111 -3.66 25.03 7.73
N ILE A 112 -4.41 24.75 8.79
CA ILE A 112 -5.66 23.97 8.69
C ILE A 112 -6.70 24.74 7.87
N SER A 113 -6.83 26.05 8.10
CA SER A 113 -7.75 26.90 7.33
C SER A 113 -7.38 26.93 5.84
N ASP A 114 -6.09 27.12 5.51
CA ASP A 114 -5.62 27.13 4.13
C ASP A 114 -5.84 25.77 3.47
N LYS A 115 -5.54 24.66 4.18
CA LYS A 115 -5.78 23.31 3.65
C LYS A 115 -7.26 23.01 3.46
N LEU A 116 -8.12 23.35 4.42
CA LEU A 116 -9.56 23.18 4.29
C LEU A 116 -10.12 24.00 3.13
N LEU A 117 -9.64 25.22 2.94
CA LEU A 117 -10.07 26.09 1.85
C LEU A 117 -9.59 25.55 0.49
N GLU A 118 -8.36 25.02 0.41
CA GLU A 118 -7.87 24.29 -0.77
C GLU A 118 -8.73 23.05 -1.09
N TYR A 119 -9.14 22.28 -0.07
CA TYR A 119 -10.03 21.13 -0.25
C TYR A 119 -11.45 21.55 -0.68
N ILE A 120 -12.01 22.61 -0.10
CA ILE A 120 -13.34 23.13 -0.46
C ILE A 120 -13.32 23.68 -1.90
N GLU A 121 -12.29 24.46 -2.26
CA GLU A 121 -12.12 24.94 -3.64
C GLU A 121 -11.92 23.79 -4.63
N TYR A 122 -11.20 22.74 -4.23
CA TYR A 122 -11.05 21.55 -5.06
C TYR A 122 -12.39 20.84 -5.25
N ASP A 123 -13.20 20.73 -4.20
CA ASP A 123 -14.52 20.10 -4.24
C ASP A 123 -15.51 20.90 -5.09
N GLU A 124 -15.51 22.24 -5.00
CA GLU A 124 -16.31 23.09 -5.90
C GLU A 124 -15.88 22.95 -7.36
N LYS A 125 -14.56 22.93 -7.64
CA LYS A 125 -14.04 22.67 -8.99
C LYS A 125 -14.43 21.28 -9.46
N PHE A 126 -14.36 20.27 -8.60
CA PHE A 126 -14.75 18.89 -8.89
C PHE A 126 -16.23 18.78 -9.23
N LEU A 127 -17.11 19.43 -8.45
CA LEU A 127 -18.55 19.54 -8.73
C LEU A 127 -18.82 20.26 -10.06
N HIS A 128 -18.11 21.35 -10.35
CA HIS A 128 -18.19 22.02 -11.65
C HIS A 128 -17.78 21.10 -12.81
N PHE A 129 -16.67 20.36 -12.67
CA PHE A 129 -16.24 19.37 -13.66
C PHE A 129 -17.28 18.27 -13.85
N LYS A 130 -17.91 17.81 -12.77
CA LYS A 130 -18.98 16.80 -12.82
C LYS A 130 -20.21 17.31 -13.57
N SER A 131 -20.62 18.56 -13.33
CA SER A 131 -21.70 19.19 -14.08
C SER A 131 -21.39 19.29 -15.57
N ILE A 132 -20.15 19.71 -15.91
CA ILE A 132 -19.69 19.77 -17.30
C ILE A 132 -19.68 18.36 -17.92
N ALA A 133 -19.16 17.36 -17.20
CA ALA A 133 -19.11 15.98 -17.68
C ALA A 133 -20.52 15.42 -17.94
N SER A 134 -21.49 15.72 -17.08
CA SER A 134 -22.89 15.32 -17.28
C SER A 134 -23.51 15.97 -18.53
N GLU A 135 -23.25 17.26 -18.78
CA GLU A 135 -23.75 17.95 -19.97
C GLU A 135 -23.08 17.43 -21.25
N VAL A 136 -21.77 17.19 -21.21
CA VAL A 136 -21.01 16.56 -22.30
C VAL A 136 -21.53 15.15 -22.56
N ARG A 137 -21.81 14.36 -21.50
CA ARG A 137 -22.39 13.01 -21.61
C ARG A 137 -23.72 13.05 -22.33
N HIS A 138 -24.63 13.97 -21.99
CA HIS A 138 -25.93 14.10 -22.66
C HIS A 138 -25.78 14.30 -24.18
N ASN A 139 -24.93 15.25 -24.61
CA ASN A 139 -24.63 15.46 -26.03
C ASN A 139 -23.90 14.27 -26.67
N GLY A 140 -23.07 13.58 -25.87
CA GLY A 140 -22.41 12.33 -26.22
C GLY A 140 -23.42 11.24 -26.56
N VAL A 141 -24.44 11.02 -25.72
CA VAL A 141 -25.50 10.01 -25.94
C VAL A 141 -26.17 10.25 -27.28
N ILE A 142 -26.57 11.48 -27.55
CA ILE A 142 -27.27 11.84 -28.80
C ILE A 142 -26.39 11.56 -30.02
N SER A 143 -25.10 11.90 -29.94
CA SER A 143 -24.14 11.64 -31.02
C SER A 143 -23.92 10.14 -31.21
N TYR A 144 -23.75 9.40 -30.11
CA TYR A 144 -23.58 7.95 -30.10
C TYR A 144 -24.77 7.23 -30.74
N ASP A 145 -26.01 7.56 -30.34
CA ASP A 145 -27.22 6.95 -30.87
C ASP A 145 -27.37 7.18 -32.39
N LYS A 146 -27.03 8.38 -32.86
CA LYS A 146 -27.04 8.69 -34.30
C LYS A 146 -26.05 7.82 -35.07
N ILE A 147 -24.80 7.73 -34.60
CA ILE A 147 -23.76 6.95 -35.27
C ILE A 147 -24.11 5.45 -35.21
N LYS A 148 -24.50 4.95 -34.04
CA LYS A 148 -24.94 3.57 -33.84
C LYS A 148 -26.08 3.18 -34.79
N THR A 149 -27.10 4.04 -34.92
CA THR A 149 -28.23 3.80 -35.82
C THR A 149 -27.79 3.75 -37.30
N ILE A 150 -26.85 4.60 -37.70
CA ILE A 150 -26.31 4.61 -39.07
C ILE A 150 -25.52 3.33 -39.35
N LEU A 151 -24.64 2.93 -38.44
CA LEU A 151 -23.82 1.72 -38.59
C LEU A 151 -24.68 0.46 -38.63
N LEU A 152 -25.68 0.33 -37.74
CA LEU A 152 -26.63 -0.79 -37.77
C LEU A 152 -27.41 -0.85 -39.09
N ARG A 153 -27.83 0.30 -39.62
CA ARG A 153 -28.48 0.37 -40.93
C ARG A 153 -27.53 -0.09 -42.04
N GLN A 154 -26.27 0.32 -42.03
CA GLN A 154 -25.29 -0.12 -43.01
C GLN A 154 -25.04 -1.62 -42.93
N ILE A 155 -24.87 -2.19 -41.72
CA ILE A 155 -24.72 -3.64 -41.52
C ILE A 155 -25.92 -4.39 -42.12
N SER A 156 -27.15 -3.95 -41.85
CA SER A 156 -28.35 -4.58 -42.41
C SER A 156 -28.43 -4.50 -43.95
N GLN A 157 -27.83 -3.48 -44.56
CA GLN A 157 -27.80 -3.30 -46.02
C GLN A 157 -26.67 -4.11 -46.68
N LEU A 158 -25.55 -4.31 -45.98
CA LEU A 158 -24.36 -4.99 -46.49
C LEU A 158 -24.41 -6.52 -46.35
N GLN A 159 -25.36 -7.06 -45.59
CA GLN A 159 -25.53 -8.51 -45.34
C GLN A 159 -25.52 -9.39 -46.61
N ASP A 160 -25.87 -8.85 -47.78
CA ASP A 160 -25.96 -9.61 -49.04
C ASP A 160 -24.91 -9.25 -50.12
N THR A 161 -24.01 -8.27 -49.90
CA THR A 161 -23.27 -7.66 -51.04
C THR A 161 -21.74 -7.63 -50.91
N ASP A 162 -21.17 -7.35 -49.73
CA ASP A 162 -19.73 -7.17 -49.58
C ASP A 162 -19.23 -7.59 -48.17
N SER A 163 -18.51 -8.72 -48.10
CA SER A 163 -18.06 -9.34 -46.84
C SER A 163 -16.99 -8.51 -46.12
N GLU A 164 -16.14 -7.77 -46.84
CA GLU A 164 -15.05 -7.00 -46.23
C GLU A 164 -15.59 -5.71 -45.61
N GLN A 165 -16.46 -5.00 -46.33
CA GLN A 165 -17.11 -3.79 -45.80
C GLN A 165 -18.02 -4.11 -44.62
N LEU A 166 -18.72 -5.26 -44.66
CA LEU A 166 -19.54 -5.72 -43.54
C LEU A 166 -18.69 -5.90 -42.28
N GLN A 167 -17.54 -6.58 -42.40
CA GLN A 167 -16.63 -6.81 -41.28
C GLN A 167 -16.06 -5.49 -40.73
N GLN A 168 -15.58 -4.59 -41.59
CA GLN A 168 -15.07 -3.27 -41.16
C GLN A 168 -16.15 -2.44 -40.45
N THR A 169 -17.40 -2.51 -40.92
CA THR A 169 -18.52 -1.78 -40.31
C THR A 169 -18.89 -2.36 -38.95
N GLN A 170 -18.85 -3.69 -38.80
CA GLN A 170 -19.04 -4.38 -37.52
C GLN A 170 -17.93 -4.03 -36.52
N GLU A 171 -16.67 -4.08 -36.94
CA GLU A 171 -15.52 -3.68 -36.11
C GLU A 171 -15.62 -2.21 -35.65
N ALA A 172 -16.09 -1.32 -36.53
CA ALA A 172 -16.33 0.08 -36.18
C ALA A 172 -17.47 0.25 -35.16
N LEU A 173 -18.56 -0.51 -35.31
CA LEU A 173 -19.67 -0.52 -34.35
C LEU A 173 -19.22 -1.04 -32.98
N ASP A 174 -18.50 -2.16 -32.95
CA ASP A 174 -17.99 -2.76 -31.70
C ASP A 174 -17.01 -1.82 -31.00
N SER A 175 -16.15 -1.14 -31.76
CA SER A 175 -15.23 -0.12 -31.23
C SER A 175 -15.98 1.08 -30.64
N LEU A 176 -17.08 1.51 -31.28
CA LEU A 176 -17.93 2.60 -30.80
C LEU A 176 -18.65 2.21 -29.50
N ILE A 177 -19.20 1.00 -29.43
CA ILE A 177 -19.86 0.46 -28.23
C ILE A 177 -18.84 0.37 -27.09
N TYR A 178 -17.66 -0.19 -27.35
CA TYR A 178 -16.59 -0.28 -26.35
C TYR A 178 -16.22 1.09 -25.79
N LEU A 179 -15.99 2.08 -26.67
CA LEU A 179 -15.67 3.45 -26.25
C LEU A 179 -16.77 4.06 -25.38
N TRP A 180 -18.03 3.81 -25.72
CA TRP A 180 -19.17 4.29 -24.96
C TRP A 180 -19.21 3.69 -23.55
N ASP A 181 -19.00 2.39 -23.42
CA ASP A 181 -18.98 1.70 -22.13
C ASP A 181 -17.83 2.19 -21.22
N LEU A 182 -16.66 2.47 -21.82
CA LEU A 182 -15.55 3.09 -21.09
C LEU A 182 -15.90 4.51 -20.60
N LEU A 183 -16.58 5.30 -21.44
CA LEU A 183 -17.02 6.64 -21.06
C LEU A 183 -18.04 6.55 -19.91
N ASP A 184 -18.99 5.62 -20.00
CA ASP A 184 -20.01 5.39 -18.97
C ASP A 184 -19.37 5.10 -17.61
N LEU A 185 -18.44 4.13 -17.57
CA LEU A 185 -17.67 3.80 -16.37
C LEU A 185 -16.87 4.99 -15.83
N SER A 186 -16.26 5.80 -16.72
CA SER A 186 -15.46 6.97 -16.31
C SER A 186 -16.29 8.08 -15.65
N THR A 187 -17.61 8.09 -15.93
CA THR A 187 -18.54 9.08 -15.37
C THR A 187 -19.25 8.58 -14.10
N ALA A 188 -19.09 7.30 -13.74
CA ALA A 188 -19.70 6.73 -12.55
C ALA A 188 -18.99 7.21 -11.27
N ASP A 189 -19.75 7.67 -10.28
CA ASP A 189 -19.23 8.08 -8.97
C ASP A 189 -18.64 6.89 -8.19
N ASN A 190 -19.31 5.74 -8.29
CA ASN A 190 -18.89 4.48 -7.70
C ASN A 190 -19.08 3.40 -8.76
N ILE A 191 -17.97 2.99 -9.35
CA ILE A 191 -17.94 2.03 -10.47
C ILE A 191 -18.50 0.67 -10.02
N ALA A 192 -18.09 0.19 -8.85
CA ALA A 192 -18.55 -1.09 -8.33
C ALA A 192 -20.07 -1.10 -8.14
N LEU A 193 -20.64 -0.05 -7.52
CA LEU A 193 -22.09 0.05 -7.33
C LEU A 193 -22.86 0.19 -8.64
N HIS A 194 -22.34 0.97 -9.60
CA HIS A 194 -22.94 1.13 -10.92
C HIS A 194 -23.04 -0.21 -11.65
N ILE A 195 -21.95 -0.97 -11.66
CA ILE A 195 -21.90 -2.30 -12.27
C ILE A 195 -22.79 -3.28 -11.52
N ALA A 196 -22.77 -3.28 -10.19
CA ALA A 196 -23.61 -4.17 -9.38
C ALA A 196 -25.10 -3.98 -9.71
N ASN A 197 -25.56 -2.74 -9.87
CA ASN A 197 -26.94 -2.48 -10.30
C ASN A 197 -27.23 -3.07 -11.69
N GLN A 198 -26.31 -2.93 -12.66
CA GLN A 198 -26.49 -3.53 -13.99
C GLN A 198 -26.49 -5.05 -13.97
N VAL A 199 -25.67 -5.66 -13.11
CA VAL A 199 -25.65 -7.11 -12.91
C VAL A 199 -26.96 -7.57 -12.28
N CYS A 200 -27.47 -6.89 -11.25
CA CYS A 200 -28.78 -7.17 -10.66
C CYS A 200 -29.93 -7.05 -11.68
N ASP A 201 -29.92 -6.02 -12.52
CA ASP A 201 -30.92 -5.87 -13.59
C ASP A 201 -30.84 -7.03 -14.59
N SER A 202 -29.61 -7.48 -14.90
CA SER A 202 -29.36 -8.61 -15.81
C SER A 202 -29.78 -9.95 -15.17
N GLU A 203 -29.57 -10.10 -13.86
CA GLU A 203 -30.06 -11.23 -13.07
C GLU A 203 -31.57 -11.33 -13.09
N GLU A 204 -32.28 -10.23 -12.80
CA GLU A 204 -33.75 -10.24 -12.80
C GLU A 204 -34.29 -10.70 -14.15
N GLN A 205 -33.72 -10.19 -15.25
CA GLN A 205 -34.08 -10.61 -16.60
C GLN A 205 -33.74 -12.08 -16.87
N PHE A 206 -32.60 -12.55 -16.37
CA PHE A 206 -32.18 -13.94 -16.52
C PHE A 206 -33.10 -14.90 -15.77
N PHE A 207 -33.45 -14.59 -14.51
CA PHE A 207 -34.43 -15.34 -13.73
C PHE A 207 -35.79 -15.37 -14.43
N GLN A 208 -36.29 -14.21 -14.90
CA GLN A 208 -37.56 -14.14 -15.65
C GLN A 208 -37.52 -15.01 -16.90
N ALA A 209 -36.39 -15.02 -17.61
CA ALA A 209 -36.21 -15.84 -18.80
C ALA A 209 -36.27 -17.32 -18.48
N GLU A 210 -35.55 -17.78 -17.45
CA GLU A 210 -35.53 -19.20 -17.06
C GLU A 210 -36.93 -19.71 -16.66
N PHE A 211 -37.70 -18.89 -15.92
CA PHE A 211 -39.10 -19.20 -15.61
C PHE A 211 -40.00 -19.25 -16.85
N GLN A 212 -39.79 -18.35 -17.82
CA GLN A 212 -40.63 -18.20 -19.01
C GLN A 212 -40.20 -19.07 -20.21
N THR A 213 -39.02 -19.70 -20.18
CA THR A 213 -38.65 -20.76 -21.15
C THR A 213 -39.65 -21.92 -21.15
N HIS A 214 -40.46 -22.04 -20.11
CA HIS A 214 -41.61 -22.93 -20.05
C HIS A 214 -42.88 -22.43 -20.78
N GLU A 215 -42.95 -21.16 -21.22
CA GLU A 215 -44.15 -20.52 -21.80
C GLU A 215 -43.95 -19.78 -23.14
N GLY A 216 -42.74 -19.75 -23.72
CA GLY A 216 -42.54 -19.42 -25.14
C GLY A 216 -42.65 -17.95 -25.55
N GLY A 217 -42.17 -17.01 -24.71
CA GLY A 217 -42.08 -15.58 -25.05
C GLY A 217 -40.82 -15.19 -25.84
N GLU A 218 -40.91 -14.13 -26.67
CA GLU A 218 -39.74 -13.45 -27.26
C GLU A 218 -39.09 -12.54 -26.19
N PHE A 219 -37.78 -12.72 -25.95
CA PHE A 219 -37.05 -12.04 -24.90
C PHE A 219 -36.34 -10.76 -25.38
N PRO A 220 -36.21 -9.72 -24.54
CA PRO A 220 -35.21 -8.69 -24.76
C PRO A 220 -33.81 -9.32 -24.77
N ALA A 221 -32.87 -8.72 -25.51
CA ALA A 221 -31.50 -9.21 -25.60
C ALA A 221 -30.89 -9.33 -24.20
N GLN A 222 -30.60 -10.57 -23.79
CA GLN A 222 -30.03 -10.86 -22.48
C GLN A 222 -28.61 -10.29 -22.40
N ASN A 223 -28.30 -9.53 -21.35
CA ASN A 223 -26.94 -9.07 -21.05
C ASN A 223 -26.14 -10.23 -20.46
N ILE A 224 -25.86 -11.23 -21.30
CA ILE A 224 -25.13 -12.45 -20.96
C ILE A 224 -24.04 -12.60 -21.99
N PHE A 225 -22.83 -12.90 -21.53
CA PHE A 225 -21.68 -13.05 -22.43
C PHE A 225 -20.81 -14.23 -22.03
N SER A 226 -20.11 -14.76 -23.03
CA SER A 226 -19.11 -15.81 -22.81
C SER A 226 -17.79 -15.18 -22.36
N PRO A 227 -17.19 -15.62 -21.24
CA PRO A 227 -15.89 -15.15 -20.80
C PRO A 227 -14.78 -15.40 -21.81
N LEU A 228 -14.91 -16.48 -22.58
CA LEU A 228 -13.98 -16.82 -23.66
C LEU A 228 -13.92 -15.69 -24.71
N SER A 229 -15.07 -15.14 -25.09
CA SER A 229 -15.16 -14.02 -26.03
C SER A 229 -14.46 -12.77 -25.48
N ALA A 230 -14.65 -12.45 -24.20
CA ALA A 230 -13.98 -11.32 -23.56
C ALA A 230 -12.46 -11.48 -23.57
N VAL A 231 -11.96 -12.68 -23.26
CA VAL A 231 -10.52 -12.99 -23.30
C VAL A 231 -9.97 -12.92 -24.73
N GLN A 232 -10.71 -13.42 -25.72
CA GLN A 232 -10.32 -13.31 -27.13
C GLN A 232 -10.21 -11.86 -27.59
N LYS A 233 -11.20 -11.01 -27.28
CA LYS A 233 -11.18 -9.57 -27.61
C LYS A 233 -10.00 -8.85 -26.94
N ALA A 234 -9.74 -9.13 -25.66
CA ALA A 234 -8.62 -8.53 -24.93
C ALA A 234 -7.27 -8.95 -25.53
N LEU A 235 -7.10 -10.24 -25.84
CA LEU A 235 -5.88 -10.77 -26.46
C LEU A 235 -5.66 -10.22 -27.87
N GLN A 236 -6.70 -10.12 -28.68
CA GLN A 236 -6.63 -9.52 -30.01
C GLN A 236 -6.16 -8.06 -29.94
N ARG A 237 -6.65 -7.28 -28.97
CA ARG A 237 -6.26 -5.87 -28.81
C ARG A 237 -4.85 -5.70 -28.26
N CYS A 238 -4.43 -6.55 -27.32
CA CYS A 238 -3.10 -6.46 -26.72
C CYS A 238 -1.99 -7.06 -27.60
N PHE A 239 -2.26 -8.12 -28.36
CA PHE A 239 -1.24 -8.85 -29.14
C PHE A 239 -1.44 -8.77 -30.66
N GLY A 240 -2.57 -8.29 -31.15
CA GLY A 240 -2.88 -8.24 -32.58
C GLY A 240 -3.15 -9.62 -33.21
N CYS A 241 -3.24 -10.67 -32.40
CA CYS A 241 -3.46 -12.04 -32.88
C CYS A 241 -4.94 -12.37 -32.93
N ALA A 242 -5.42 -12.80 -34.10
CA ALA A 242 -6.71 -13.47 -34.22
C ALA A 242 -6.57 -14.87 -33.63
N ILE A 243 -7.23 -15.11 -32.51
CA ILE A 243 -7.26 -16.43 -31.88
C ILE A 243 -8.18 -17.31 -32.72
N GLY A 244 -7.62 -18.36 -33.34
CA GLY A 244 -8.39 -19.30 -34.15
C GLY A 244 -9.45 -20.06 -33.34
N ASP A 245 -10.45 -20.59 -34.04
CA ASP A 245 -11.56 -21.35 -33.44
C ASP A 245 -11.06 -22.51 -32.57
N ALA A 246 -11.68 -22.65 -31.39
CA ALA A 246 -11.33 -23.64 -30.39
C ALA A 246 -11.33 -25.07 -30.93
N ARG A 247 -10.19 -25.77 -30.85
CA ARG A 247 -10.16 -27.22 -31.05
C ARG A 247 -10.34 -27.90 -29.70
N ASN A 248 -11.45 -28.62 -29.52
CA ASN A 248 -11.75 -29.44 -28.33
C ASN A 248 -11.85 -28.66 -27.00
N GLY A 249 -12.42 -27.46 -27.01
CA GLY A 249 -12.68 -26.71 -25.77
C GLY A 249 -11.44 -26.17 -25.07
N THR A 250 -10.24 -26.37 -25.64
CA THR A 250 -8.99 -25.75 -25.20
C THR A 250 -8.37 -24.98 -26.36
N ILE A 251 -8.28 -23.66 -26.24
CA ILE A 251 -7.56 -22.85 -27.24
C ILE A 251 -6.12 -22.66 -26.78
N CYS A 252 -5.21 -23.47 -27.30
CA CYS A 252 -3.78 -23.19 -27.24
C CYS A 252 -3.37 -22.38 -28.46
N VAL A 253 -2.97 -21.12 -28.25
CA VAL A 253 -2.35 -20.32 -29.31
C VAL A 253 -0.85 -20.53 -29.21
N ASP A 254 -0.33 -21.49 -29.96
CA ASP A 254 1.11 -21.80 -30.00
C ASP A 254 1.95 -20.69 -30.69
N ASP A 255 1.30 -19.64 -31.23
CA ASP A 255 1.90 -18.68 -32.16
C ASP A 255 2.12 -17.26 -31.58
N ILE A 256 2.04 -17.10 -30.25
CA ILE A 256 2.55 -15.88 -29.60
C ILE A 256 3.87 -16.23 -28.93
N ASP A 257 4.98 -15.91 -29.59
CA ASP A 257 6.37 -16.14 -29.12
C ASP A 257 6.60 -15.72 -27.63
N GLN A 258 5.76 -14.83 -27.10
CA GLN A 258 5.88 -14.22 -25.78
C GLN A 258 4.82 -14.68 -24.75
N ALA A 259 3.78 -15.41 -25.13
CA ALA A 259 2.66 -15.75 -24.24
C ALA A 259 2.20 -17.20 -24.36
N TRP A 260 1.93 -17.84 -23.21
CA TRP A 260 1.23 -19.12 -23.14
C TRP A 260 -0.25 -18.86 -22.86
N ILE A 261 -1.15 -19.52 -23.59
CA ILE A 261 -2.60 -19.31 -23.47
C ILE A 261 -3.29 -20.66 -23.39
N ASN A 262 -4.10 -20.85 -22.35
CA ASN A 262 -4.93 -22.02 -22.14
C ASN A 262 -6.34 -21.57 -21.80
N LEU A 263 -7.26 -21.70 -22.74
CA LEU A 263 -8.64 -21.22 -22.56
C LEU A 263 -9.61 -22.39 -22.59
N THR A 264 -10.28 -22.63 -21.48
CA THR A 264 -11.37 -23.61 -21.37
C THR A 264 -12.71 -22.92 -21.57
N THR A 265 -13.64 -23.54 -22.30
CA THR A 265 -15.03 -23.06 -22.35
C THR A 265 -15.64 -23.13 -20.94
N THR A 266 -16.23 -22.02 -20.49
CA THR A 266 -16.89 -21.88 -19.19
C THR A 266 -18.34 -21.45 -19.38
N ASP A 267 -19.12 -21.53 -18.31
CA ASP A 267 -20.44 -20.91 -18.25
C ASP A 267 -20.38 -19.38 -18.45
N ASN A 268 -21.52 -18.83 -18.88
CA ASN A 268 -21.64 -17.40 -19.17
C ASN A 268 -21.68 -16.56 -17.90
N ILE A 269 -21.36 -15.27 -18.05
CA ILE A 269 -21.45 -14.26 -16.99
C ILE A 269 -22.54 -13.25 -17.35
N LEU A 270 -23.24 -12.74 -16.33
CA LEU A 270 -24.25 -11.67 -16.46
C LEU A 270 -23.60 -10.30 -16.46
N GLY A 271 -24.07 -9.38 -17.31
CA GLY A 271 -23.62 -7.99 -17.39
C GLY A 271 -22.96 -7.65 -18.74
N ASN A 272 -22.05 -6.69 -18.73
CA ASN A 272 -21.41 -6.19 -19.94
C ASN A 272 -20.02 -6.83 -20.18
N GLU A 273 -19.85 -7.49 -21.32
CA GLU A 273 -18.58 -8.10 -21.75
C GLU A 273 -17.42 -7.10 -21.73
N ASN A 274 -17.66 -5.85 -22.16
CA ASN A 274 -16.64 -4.82 -22.29
C ASN A 274 -16.00 -4.42 -20.96
N HIS A 275 -16.69 -4.59 -19.84
CA HIS A 275 -16.11 -4.39 -18.52
C HIS A 275 -14.99 -5.40 -18.25
N ILE A 276 -15.22 -6.67 -18.58
CA ILE A 276 -14.24 -7.73 -18.41
C ILE A 276 -13.10 -7.58 -19.42
N VAL A 277 -13.41 -7.15 -20.66
CA VAL A 277 -12.37 -6.83 -21.64
C VAL A 277 -11.44 -5.73 -21.10
N LEU A 278 -11.97 -4.67 -20.49
CA LEU A 278 -11.16 -3.61 -19.87
C LEU A 278 -10.30 -4.14 -18.71
N VAL A 279 -10.86 -5.01 -17.86
CA VAL A 279 -10.11 -5.66 -16.77
C VAL A 279 -8.91 -6.42 -17.33
N LEU A 280 -9.14 -7.26 -18.34
CA LEU A 280 -8.11 -8.08 -18.97
C LEU A 280 -7.08 -7.24 -19.73
N GLU A 281 -7.49 -6.21 -20.46
CA GLU A 281 -6.58 -5.27 -21.12
C GLU A 281 -5.65 -4.59 -20.11
N ASN A 282 -6.16 -4.16 -18.95
CA ASN A 282 -5.33 -3.54 -17.91
C ASN A 282 -4.29 -4.53 -17.35
N LEU A 283 -4.67 -5.78 -17.11
CA LEU A 283 -3.75 -6.80 -16.61
C LEU A 283 -2.73 -7.23 -17.68
N LEU A 284 -3.15 -7.45 -18.91
CA LEU A 284 -2.28 -7.84 -20.03
C LEU A 284 -1.30 -6.73 -20.41
N ASN A 285 -1.73 -5.47 -20.45
CA ASN A 285 -0.83 -4.34 -20.67
C ASN A 285 0.18 -4.21 -19.52
N ASN A 286 -0.22 -4.53 -18.29
CA ASN A 286 0.72 -4.59 -17.19
C ASN A 286 1.74 -5.72 -17.34
N ALA A 287 1.28 -6.89 -17.74
CA ALA A 287 2.11 -8.06 -18.02
C ALA A 287 3.14 -7.78 -19.12
N GLN A 288 2.73 -7.18 -20.24
CA GLN A 288 3.61 -6.80 -21.35
C GLN A 288 4.67 -5.78 -20.93
N PHE A 289 4.29 -4.78 -20.13
CA PHE A 289 5.23 -3.75 -19.68
C PHE A 289 6.34 -4.31 -18.79
N PHE A 290 6.03 -5.22 -17.87
CA PHE A 290 7.03 -5.78 -16.96
C PHE A 290 7.85 -6.91 -17.61
N SER A 291 7.22 -7.79 -18.39
CA SER A 291 7.90 -8.90 -19.07
C SER A 291 8.86 -8.46 -20.19
N SER A 292 8.65 -7.28 -20.78
CA SER A 292 9.51 -6.71 -21.83
C SER A 292 10.75 -5.98 -21.30
N ARG A 293 10.86 -5.73 -19.98
CA ARG A 293 12.03 -5.08 -19.38
C ARG A 293 13.28 -5.92 -19.57
N ARG A 294 14.41 -5.25 -19.82
CA ARG A 294 15.70 -5.89 -20.13
C ARG A 294 16.13 -6.93 -19.10
N ASP A 295 15.94 -6.63 -17.81
CA ASP A 295 16.35 -7.50 -16.70
C ASP A 295 15.53 -8.80 -16.64
N TYR A 296 14.33 -8.78 -17.22
CA TYR A 296 13.38 -9.89 -17.25
C TYR A 296 13.10 -10.35 -18.68
N LYS A 297 13.97 -10.04 -19.65
CA LYS A 297 13.75 -10.41 -21.05
C LYS A 297 14.27 -11.82 -21.30
N GLN A 298 13.35 -12.73 -21.66
CA GLN A 298 13.64 -14.08 -22.08
C GLN A 298 12.83 -14.39 -23.32
N LYS A 299 13.35 -15.28 -24.16
CA LYS A 299 12.76 -15.60 -25.46
C LYS A 299 11.40 -16.30 -25.37
N HIS A 300 11.11 -16.97 -24.26
CA HIS A 300 9.94 -17.82 -24.12
C HIS A 300 9.11 -17.44 -22.88
N ALA A 301 7.78 -17.48 -23.05
CA ALA A 301 6.74 -17.38 -22.02
C ALA A 301 6.97 -16.24 -21.00
N GLY A 302 6.92 -14.98 -21.46
CA GLY A 302 6.93 -13.82 -20.56
C GLY A 302 5.58 -13.59 -19.87
N ILE A 303 4.51 -14.16 -20.42
CA ILE A 303 3.11 -13.99 -19.99
C ILE A 303 2.40 -15.35 -20.10
N ALA A 304 1.50 -15.66 -19.17
CA ALA A 304 0.62 -16.82 -19.28
C ALA A 304 -0.82 -16.45 -18.93
N VAL A 305 -1.78 -16.95 -19.68
CA VAL A 305 -3.22 -16.72 -19.49
C VAL A 305 -3.93 -18.06 -19.40
N ASP A 306 -4.59 -18.30 -18.27
CA ASP A 306 -5.40 -19.49 -18.02
C ASP A 306 -6.85 -19.06 -17.77
N LEU A 307 -7.80 -19.68 -18.47
CA LEU A 307 -9.24 -19.51 -18.23
C LEU A 307 -9.86 -20.88 -17.95
N LYS A 308 -10.52 -21.00 -16.80
CA LYS A 308 -11.20 -22.21 -16.36
C LYS A 308 -12.39 -21.89 -15.48
N GLU A 309 -13.27 -22.86 -15.31
CA GLU A 309 -14.35 -22.79 -14.36
C GLU A 309 -14.03 -23.65 -13.14
N GLN A 310 -14.28 -23.13 -11.94
CA GLN A 310 -14.09 -23.83 -10.68
C GLN A 310 -15.21 -23.44 -9.72
N GLN A 311 -15.97 -24.44 -9.24
CA GLN A 311 -16.98 -24.27 -8.18
C GLN A 311 -18.00 -23.15 -8.49
N GLY A 312 -18.46 -23.03 -9.74
CA GLY A 312 -19.41 -21.98 -10.15
C GLY A 312 -18.78 -20.59 -10.35
N PHE A 313 -17.44 -20.49 -10.34
CA PHE A 313 -16.71 -19.28 -10.66
C PHE A 313 -15.86 -19.46 -11.92
N VAL A 314 -15.93 -18.46 -12.80
CA VAL A 314 -14.97 -18.27 -13.88
C VAL A 314 -13.69 -17.73 -13.27
N CYS A 315 -12.63 -18.52 -13.35
CA CYS A 315 -11.30 -18.20 -12.86
C CYS A 315 -10.40 -17.85 -14.05
N CYS A 316 -9.98 -16.58 -14.13
CA CYS A 316 -8.98 -16.12 -15.09
C CYS A 316 -7.68 -15.80 -14.37
N GLN A 317 -6.60 -16.50 -14.72
CA GLN A 317 -5.28 -16.27 -14.18
C GLN A 317 -4.36 -15.67 -15.24
N ILE A 318 -3.71 -14.56 -14.90
CA ILE A 318 -2.73 -13.89 -15.76
C ILE A 318 -1.42 -13.83 -15.01
N TYR A 319 -0.44 -14.60 -15.46
CA TYR A 319 0.93 -14.54 -14.98
C TYR A 319 1.78 -13.65 -15.89
N ASN A 320 2.70 -12.90 -15.29
CA ASN A 320 3.75 -12.21 -16.01
C ASN A 320 5.07 -12.33 -15.26
N ARG A 321 6.16 -12.51 -16.01
CA ARG A 321 7.50 -12.36 -15.45
C ARG A 321 7.74 -10.89 -15.10
N GLY A 322 8.46 -10.65 -14.01
CA GLY A 322 8.79 -9.29 -13.60
C GLY A 322 9.20 -9.20 -12.13
N PRO A 323 9.36 -7.98 -11.61
CA PRO A 323 9.63 -7.78 -10.20
C PRO A 323 8.43 -8.21 -9.36
N HIS A 324 8.72 -8.80 -8.20
CA HIS A 324 7.71 -9.07 -7.18
C HIS A 324 7.07 -7.78 -6.66
N ILE A 325 5.84 -7.91 -6.19
CA ILE A 325 5.14 -6.86 -5.47
C ILE A 325 5.49 -7.02 -3.99
N ASP A 326 6.17 -6.02 -3.42
CA ASP A 326 6.47 -5.96 -1.98
C ASP A 326 5.22 -5.65 -1.14
N ASP A 327 5.26 -5.96 0.15
CA ASP A 327 4.13 -5.82 1.07
C ASP A 327 3.62 -4.37 1.22
N ASP A 328 4.50 -3.37 1.14
CA ASP A 328 4.12 -1.97 1.22
C ASP A 328 3.38 -1.55 -0.06
N THR A 329 3.85 -2.01 -1.22
CA THR A 329 3.19 -1.81 -2.51
C THR A 329 1.87 -2.56 -2.57
N ALA A 330 1.80 -3.80 -2.07
CA ALA A 330 0.61 -4.66 -2.07
C ALA A 330 -0.63 -3.98 -1.48
N GLN A 331 -0.48 -3.23 -0.39
CA GLN A 331 -1.59 -2.52 0.26
C GLN A 331 -2.17 -1.38 -0.60
N ASN A 332 -1.38 -0.89 -1.56
CA ASN A 332 -1.67 0.32 -2.31
C ASN A 332 -1.91 0.07 -3.81
N ILE A 333 -1.61 -1.12 -4.35
CA ILE A 333 -1.69 -1.38 -5.80
C ILE A 333 -3.08 -1.13 -6.42
N PHE A 334 -4.14 -1.30 -5.63
CA PHE A 334 -5.51 -1.08 -6.05
C PHE A 334 -6.03 0.33 -5.70
N GLN A 335 -5.23 1.19 -5.09
CA GLN A 335 -5.63 2.55 -4.75
C GLN A 335 -5.62 3.47 -5.97
N LEU A 336 -6.61 4.36 -6.02
CA LEU A 336 -6.75 5.35 -7.08
C LEU A 336 -5.49 6.22 -7.19
N GLY A 337 -4.89 6.25 -8.38
CA GLY A 337 -3.72 7.09 -8.67
C GLY A 337 -2.38 6.50 -8.24
N TYR A 338 -2.37 5.29 -7.64
CA TYR A 338 -1.13 4.62 -7.27
C TYR A 338 -0.44 4.01 -8.49
N SER A 339 0.84 4.33 -8.68
CA SER A 339 1.63 3.84 -9.81
C SER A 339 3.12 3.86 -9.48
N THR A 340 3.77 2.73 -9.72
CA THR A 340 5.23 2.59 -9.63
C THR A 340 5.94 3.03 -10.92
N ARG A 341 5.18 3.34 -12.00
CA ARG A 341 5.69 3.72 -13.32
C ARG A 341 5.98 5.22 -13.47
N ARG A 342 6.49 5.87 -12.42
CA ARG A 342 6.78 7.31 -12.43
C ARG A 342 8.05 7.64 -13.23
N VAL A 343 7.98 7.58 -14.56
CA VAL A 343 9.00 8.14 -15.47
C VAL A 343 8.31 8.93 -16.60
N LYS A 344 8.92 10.07 -16.97
CA LYS A 344 8.43 11.19 -17.80
C LYS A 344 7.77 10.88 -19.16
N GLU A 345 7.71 9.63 -19.63
CA GLU A 345 7.33 9.33 -21.01
C GLU A 345 6.12 8.40 -21.17
N HIS A 346 5.63 7.75 -20.10
CA HIS A 346 4.41 6.94 -20.17
C HIS A 346 3.42 7.35 -19.08
N HIS A 347 2.21 7.72 -19.49
CA HIS A 347 1.08 8.15 -18.66
C HIS A 347 0.52 7.01 -17.79
N GLY A 348 1.34 6.41 -16.92
CA GLY A 348 0.87 5.51 -15.88
C GLY A 348 0.14 6.30 -14.80
N LYS A 349 -1.09 6.77 -15.08
CA LYS A 349 -1.93 7.57 -14.17
C LYS A 349 -2.34 6.82 -12.88
N GLY A 350 -1.98 5.54 -12.74
CA GLY A 350 -2.32 4.73 -11.58
C GLY A 350 -3.80 4.38 -11.48
N LEU A 351 -4.48 4.29 -12.62
CA LEU A 351 -5.92 4.02 -12.68
C LEU A 351 -6.24 2.56 -13.03
N GLY A 352 -5.34 1.85 -13.72
CA GLY A 352 -5.65 0.54 -14.30
C GLY A 352 -6.05 -0.53 -13.29
N LEU A 353 -5.20 -0.79 -12.27
CA LEU A 353 -5.52 -1.77 -11.23
C LEU A 353 -6.69 -1.33 -10.35
N TYR A 354 -6.90 -0.03 -10.15
CA TYR A 354 -8.10 0.48 -9.50
C TYR A 354 -9.37 0.08 -10.26
N PHE A 355 -9.41 0.27 -11.59
CA PHE A 355 -10.53 -0.18 -12.42
C PHE A 355 -10.71 -1.69 -12.34
N VAL A 356 -9.63 -2.48 -12.37
CA VAL A 356 -9.71 -3.94 -12.21
C VAL A 356 -10.45 -4.31 -10.93
N ASN A 357 -10.04 -3.72 -9.80
CA ASN A 357 -10.64 -4.00 -8.51
C ASN A 357 -12.11 -3.56 -8.42
N GLU A 358 -12.43 -2.34 -8.86
CA GLU A 358 -13.81 -1.83 -8.77
C GLU A 358 -14.77 -2.55 -9.71
N ILE A 359 -14.32 -2.93 -10.92
CA ILE A 359 -15.13 -3.73 -11.84
C ILE A 359 -15.38 -5.10 -11.25
N VAL A 360 -14.32 -5.82 -10.83
CA VAL A 360 -14.47 -7.18 -10.29
C VAL A 360 -15.39 -7.19 -9.05
N LYS A 361 -15.27 -6.21 -8.16
CA LYS A 361 -16.20 -6.03 -7.03
C LYS A 361 -17.64 -5.80 -7.47
N GLY A 362 -17.86 -5.02 -8.53
CA GLY A 362 -19.20 -4.78 -9.07
C GLY A 362 -19.88 -6.03 -9.62
N TYR A 363 -19.11 -7.05 -9.98
CA TYR A 363 -19.61 -8.38 -10.37
C TYR A 363 -19.67 -9.37 -9.19
N ASP A 364 -19.57 -8.90 -7.94
CA ASP A 364 -19.38 -9.73 -6.73
C ASP A 364 -18.22 -10.74 -6.84
N GLY A 365 -17.21 -10.37 -7.62
CA GLY A 365 -16.02 -11.18 -7.84
C GLY A 365 -14.91 -10.86 -6.85
N LYS A 366 -13.82 -11.63 -6.95
CA LYS A 366 -12.60 -11.42 -6.16
C LYS A 366 -11.40 -11.32 -7.09
N VAL A 367 -10.53 -10.34 -6.82
CA VAL A 367 -9.21 -10.24 -7.45
C VAL A 367 -8.13 -10.49 -6.40
N ARG A 368 -7.20 -11.39 -6.72
CA ARG A 368 -6.03 -11.70 -5.89
C ARG A 368 -4.77 -11.63 -6.74
N PHE A 369 -3.64 -11.51 -6.09
CA PHE A 369 -2.35 -11.68 -6.73
C PHE A 369 -1.42 -12.49 -5.83
N GLU A 370 -0.45 -13.16 -6.44
CA GLU A 370 0.61 -13.87 -5.77
C GLU A 370 1.95 -13.62 -6.47
N ASN A 371 3.03 -13.60 -5.70
CA ASN A 371 4.38 -13.57 -6.25
C ASN A 371 4.81 -15.00 -6.56
N VAL A 372 5.16 -15.27 -7.82
CA VAL A 372 5.71 -16.55 -8.26
C VAL A 372 7.21 -16.53 -8.00
N LEU A 373 7.70 -17.51 -7.25
CA LEU A 373 9.11 -17.66 -6.90
C LEU A 373 9.76 -18.78 -7.72
N ASN A 374 11.07 -18.67 -7.92
CA ASN A 374 11.85 -19.78 -8.42
C ASN A 374 11.92 -20.88 -7.34
N GLU A 375 11.70 -22.13 -7.74
CA GLU A 375 11.74 -23.28 -6.83
C GLU A 375 12.89 -24.22 -7.21
N ALA A 376 13.45 -24.89 -6.20
CA ALA A 376 14.40 -25.98 -6.39
C ALA A 376 13.67 -27.29 -6.71
N ASP A 377 14.26 -28.15 -7.54
CA ASP A 377 13.73 -29.48 -7.88
C ASP A 377 14.85 -30.36 -8.41
N VAL A 378 14.59 -31.67 -8.47
CA VAL A 378 15.54 -32.65 -8.96
C VAL A 378 14.92 -33.35 -10.17
N LEU A 379 15.64 -33.32 -11.29
CA LEU A 379 15.22 -33.92 -12.56
C LEU A 379 16.09 -35.14 -12.84
N SER A 380 15.46 -36.27 -13.15
CA SER A 380 16.14 -37.43 -13.71
C SER A 380 16.01 -37.40 -15.23
N LEU A 381 17.12 -37.16 -15.93
CA LEU A 381 17.23 -37.15 -17.38
C LEU A 381 17.74 -38.51 -17.87
N ARG A 382 16.94 -39.19 -18.71
CA ARG A 382 17.34 -40.42 -19.37
C ARG A 382 17.29 -40.24 -20.89
N LEU A 383 18.44 -40.46 -21.52
CA LEU A 383 18.71 -40.22 -22.93
C LEU A 383 19.03 -41.56 -23.60
N GLU A 384 18.30 -41.90 -24.66
CA GLU A 384 18.50 -43.14 -25.41
C GLU A 384 18.96 -42.81 -26.84
N LEU A 385 20.12 -43.35 -27.23
CA LEU A 385 20.76 -43.12 -28.53
C LEU A 385 20.45 -44.27 -29.51
N ALA A 386 20.64 -44.01 -30.81
CA ALA A 386 20.39 -44.97 -31.88
C ALA A 386 21.31 -46.21 -31.86
N ASP A 387 22.50 -46.09 -31.28
CA ASP A 387 23.44 -47.19 -31.04
C ASP A 387 23.01 -48.10 -29.86
N GLY A 388 21.92 -47.77 -29.15
CA GLY A 388 21.43 -48.49 -27.98
C GLY A 388 22.07 -48.05 -26.66
N THR A 389 22.95 -47.04 -26.67
CA THR A 389 23.52 -46.46 -25.47
C THR A 389 22.45 -45.67 -24.70
N VAL A 390 22.34 -45.92 -23.40
CA VAL A 390 21.45 -45.17 -22.50
C VAL A 390 22.30 -44.37 -21.51
N VAL A 391 22.11 -43.05 -21.50
CA VAL A 391 22.75 -42.13 -20.55
C VAL A 391 21.70 -41.69 -19.55
N THR A 392 21.97 -41.87 -18.26
CA THR A 392 21.09 -41.38 -17.18
C THR A 392 21.86 -40.40 -16.32
N GLU A 393 21.30 -39.21 -16.16
CA GLU A 393 21.90 -38.08 -15.47
C GLU A 393 20.86 -37.51 -14.51
N VAL A 394 21.30 -37.17 -13.29
CA VAL A 394 20.45 -36.50 -12.30
C VAL A 394 20.88 -35.05 -12.23
N LEU A 395 19.91 -34.16 -12.39
CA LEU A 395 20.06 -32.72 -12.42
C LEU A 395 19.38 -32.13 -11.19
N GLU A 396 20.00 -31.15 -10.57
CA GLU A 396 19.42 -30.38 -9.48
C GLU A 396 19.23 -28.95 -9.97
N LEU A 397 17.98 -28.48 -9.97
CA LEU A 397 17.62 -27.07 -10.08
C LEU A 397 17.79 -26.44 -8.70
N VAL A 398 18.65 -25.44 -8.61
CA VAL A 398 19.01 -24.75 -7.37
C VAL A 398 18.72 -23.26 -7.55
N VAL A 399 18.33 -22.58 -6.46
CA VAL A 399 18.13 -21.14 -6.46
C VAL A 399 19.21 -20.50 -5.61
N GLU A 400 20.05 -19.66 -6.23
CA GLU A 400 21.08 -18.87 -5.55
C GLU A 400 20.89 -17.40 -5.91
N ASP A 401 20.83 -16.52 -4.90
CA ASP A 401 20.54 -15.08 -5.08
C ASP A 401 19.29 -14.81 -5.94
N ASP A 402 18.20 -15.54 -5.67
CA ASP A 402 16.91 -15.53 -6.41
C ASP A 402 17.00 -15.91 -7.90
N ARG A 403 18.16 -16.41 -8.35
CA ARG A 403 18.37 -16.85 -9.73
C ARG A 403 18.37 -18.36 -9.84
N PRO A 404 17.71 -18.92 -10.85
CA PRO A 404 17.73 -20.36 -11.07
C PRO A 404 19.04 -20.77 -11.72
N LEU A 405 19.70 -21.75 -11.12
CA LEU A 405 20.90 -22.41 -11.59
C LEU A 405 20.64 -23.92 -11.67
N CYS A 406 21.56 -24.63 -12.31
CA CYS A 406 21.53 -26.08 -12.38
C CYS A 406 22.89 -26.68 -12.07
N ARG A 407 22.89 -27.86 -11.47
CA ARG A 407 24.10 -28.68 -11.29
C ARG A 407 23.80 -30.15 -11.56
N LYS A 408 24.83 -30.90 -11.92
CA LYS A 408 24.76 -32.35 -11.96
C LYS A 408 24.88 -32.90 -10.53
N SER A 409 24.12 -33.94 -10.22
CA SER A 409 24.17 -34.55 -8.90
C SER A 409 25.58 -35.06 -8.61
N GLY A 410 26.14 -34.65 -7.46
CA GLY A 410 27.53 -34.94 -7.06
C GLY A 410 28.57 -33.88 -7.46
N HIS A 411 28.19 -32.80 -8.13
CA HIS A 411 29.03 -31.61 -8.31
C HIS A 411 28.60 -30.50 -7.36
N ASP A 412 29.56 -29.85 -6.69
CA ASP A 412 29.26 -28.77 -5.74
C ASP A 412 28.95 -27.43 -6.41
N GLU A 413 29.50 -27.15 -7.59
CA GLU A 413 29.32 -25.86 -8.28
C GLU A 413 28.04 -25.81 -9.12
N ALA A 414 27.19 -24.81 -8.83
CA ALA A 414 26.02 -24.48 -9.62
C ALA A 414 26.37 -23.65 -10.87
N VAL A 415 25.84 -24.06 -12.03
CA VAL A 415 26.13 -23.44 -13.33
C VAL A 415 24.84 -22.95 -13.97
N LYS A 416 24.94 -21.94 -14.83
CA LYS A 416 23.78 -21.36 -15.53
C LYS A 416 23.20 -22.27 -16.60
N GLU A 417 24.03 -23.12 -17.20
CA GLU A 417 23.69 -23.94 -18.36
C GLU A 417 24.48 -25.26 -18.28
N LEU A 418 23.89 -26.35 -18.76
CA LEU A 418 24.53 -27.67 -18.86
C LEU A 418 24.50 -28.16 -20.29
N ASP A 419 25.64 -28.68 -20.75
CA ASP A 419 25.82 -29.18 -22.11
C ASP A 419 26.15 -30.67 -22.11
N TRP A 420 25.54 -31.41 -23.04
CA TRP A 420 25.93 -32.78 -23.37
C TRP A 420 26.25 -32.89 -24.85
N LYS A 421 27.35 -33.59 -25.15
CA LYS A 421 27.76 -33.95 -26.50
C LYS A 421 27.72 -35.46 -26.63
N LEU A 422 26.75 -35.94 -27.39
CA LEU A 422 26.49 -37.36 -27.61
C LEU A 422 27.00 -37.76 -29.01
N GLN A 423 27.60 -38.95 -29.13
CA GLN A 423 28.28 -39.41 -30.35
C GLN A 423 27.35 -40.06 -31.40
N ASP A 424 26.05 -40.09 -31.16
CA ASP A 424 25.07 -40.64 -32.09
C ASP A 424 23.72 -39.92 -31.96
N LYS A 425 22.81 -40.22 -32.89
CA LYS A 425 21.47 -39.67 -32.96
C LYS A 425 20.64 -40.08 -31.75
N LEU A 426 19.99 -39.11 -31.12
CA LEU A 426 19.09 -39.34 -29.99
C LEU A 426 17.71 -39.84 -30.48
N LEU A 427 17.24 -40.94 -29.89
CA LEU A 427 15.94 -41.54 -30.20
C LEU A 427 14.85 -41.08 -29.23
N ASN A 428 15.16 -41.03 -27.94
CA ASN A 428 14.19 -40.76 -26.89
C ASN A 428 14.82 -39.94 -25.75
N ILE A 429 14.02 -39.02 -25.21
CA ILE A 429 14.31 -38.27 -23.99
C ILE A 429 13.19 -38.55 -23.00
N GLU A 430 13.57 -39.01 -21.81
CA GLU A 430 12.69 -39.13 -20.66
C GLU A 430 13.17 -38.16 -19.57
N ILE A 431 12.29 -37.26 -19.13
CA ILE A 431 12.55 -36.35 -18.02
C ILE A 431 11.54 -36.66 -16.94
N THR A 432 12.03 -36.96 -15.74
CA THR A 432 11.19 -37.21 -14.57
C THR A 432 11.48 -36.17 -13.51
N HIS A 433 10.46 -35.44 -13.09
CA HIS A 433 10.53 -34.54 -11.95
C HIS A 433 10.39 -35.35 -10.66
N GLN A 434 11.26 -35.11 -9.67
CA GLN A 434 11.17 -35.81 -8.39
C GLN A 434 9.97 -35.32 -7.56
N SER A 435 9.63 -34.03 -7.66
CA SER A 435 8.47 -33.42 -7.01
C SER A 435 7.15 -34.10 -7.39
N ASP A 436 6.90 -34.26 -8.69
CA ASP A 436 5.61 -34.73 -9.21
C ASP A 436 5.60 -36.23 -9.54
N GLN A 437 6.77 -36.88 -9.55
CA GLN A 437 6.98 -38.27 -10.00
C GLN A 437 6.41 -38.60 -11.39
N LYS A 438 6.17 -37.57 -12.22
CA LYS A 438 5.69 -37.73 -13.59
C LYS A 438 6.86 -37.82 -14.56
N THR A 439 6.87 -38.86 -15.38
CA THR A 439 7.84 -39.02 -16.47
C THR A 439 7.26 -38.51 -17.77
N HIS A 440 7.91 -37.51 -18.34
CA HIS A 440 7.58 -36.96 -19.66
C HIS A 440 8.50 -37.60 -20.69
N ARG A 441 7.92 -38.39 -21.59
CA ARG A 441 8.61 -39.03 -22.71
C ARG A 441 8.39 -38.24 -23.98
N LEU A 442 9.48 -37.89 -24.66
CA LEU A 442 9.43 -37.13 -25.91
C LEU A 442 9.85 -38.05 -27.06
N LEU A 443 8.87 -38.38 -27.89
CA LEU A 443 9.03 -39.13 -29.13
C LEU A 443 9.16 -38.15 -30.29
N GLU A 444 9.85 -38.54 -31.37
CA GLU A 444 10.03 -37.74 -32.59
C GLU A 444 10.81 -36.43 -32.38
N LEU A 445 12.14 -36.59 -32.31
CA LEU A 445 13.09 -35.50 -32.19
C LEU A 445 13.49 -35.02 -33.60
N ASP A 446 13.16 -33.76 -33.93
CA ASP A 446 13.58 -33.08 -35.16
C ASP A 446 15.05 -32.62 -35.09
N SER A 447 15.65 -32.29 -36.24
CA SER A 447 17.05 -31.88 -36.35
C SER A 447 17.43 -30.72 -35.43
N LYS A 448 16.47 -29.84 -35.11
CA LYS A 448 16.57 -28.80 -34.08
C LYS A 448 15.23 -28.60 -33.40
N LYS A 449 15.17 -28.80 -32.08
CA LYS A 449 13.94 -28.65 -31.29
C LYS A 449 14.26 -28.00 -29.95
N THR A 450 13.42 -27.07 -29.50
CA THR A 450 13.48 -26.53 -28.13
C THR A 450 12.29 -27.07 -27.37
N ILE A 451 12.56 -27.71 -26.25
CA ILE A 451 11.56 -28.29 -25.36
C ILE A 451 11.56 -27.43 -24.10
N MET A 452 10.37 -27.10 -23.61
CA MET A 452 10.16 -26.38 -22.36
C MET A 452 9.61 -27.35 -21.32
N ASP A 453 9.70 -27.00 -20.04
CA ASP A 453 9.18 -27.80 -18.94
C ASP A 453 7.69 -28.20 -19.17
N PRO A 454 7.40 -29.50 -19.40
CA PRO A 454 6.06 -29.97 -19.70
C PRO A 454 5.19 -30.16 -18.44
N SER A 455 5.79 -30.14 -17.24
CA SER A 455 5.04 -30.22 -15.97
C SER A 455 4.33 -28.90 -15.67
N GLN A 456 4.94 -27.78 -16.05
CA GLN A 456 4.45 -26.42 -15.83
C GLN A 456 4.46 -25.61 -17.13
N PRO A 457 3.54 -25.89 -18.08
CA PRO A 457 3.54 -25.24 -19.39
C PRO A 457 3.29 -23.72 -19.32
N ALA A 458 2.55 -23.24 -18.32
CA ALA A 458 2.31 -21.82 -18.08
C ALA A 458 3.55 -21.04 -17.59
N CYS A 459 4.43 -21.69 -16.84
CA CYS A 459 5.62 -21.08 -16.25
C CYS A 459 6.78 -22.08 -16.30
N PRO A 460 7.35 -22.31 -17.49
CA PRO A 460 8.32 -23.38 -17.66
C PRO A 460 9.62 -23.06 -16.90
N ARG A 461 10.04 -23.97 -16.02
CA ARG A 461 11.21 -23.77 -15.14
C ARG A 461 12.54 -24.04 -15.80
N TRP A 462 12.53 -24.72 -16.94
CA TRP A 462 13.71 -25.04 -17.72
C TRP A 462 13.37 -25.13 -19.21
N SER A 463 14.42 -25.04 -20.02
CA SER A 463 14.40 -25.30 -21.45
C SER A 463 15.54 -26.24 -21.82
N LEU A 464 15.27 -27.13 -22.76
CA LEU A 464 16.22 -28.05 -23.35
C LEU A 464 16.24 -27.81 -24.86
N THR A 465 17.35 -27.30 -25.37
CA THR A 465 17.56 -27.11 -26.81
C THR A 465 18.38 -28.28 -27.35
N LEU A 466 17.80 -29.01 -28.29
CA LEU A 466 18.43 -30.10 -29.01
C LEU A 466 18.89 -29.62 -30.39
N LYS A 467 20.14 -29.94 -30.75
CA LYS A 467 20.65 -29.86 -32.12
C LYS A 467 21.29 -31.21 -32.46
N GLN A 468 20.72 -31.91 -33.43
CA GLN A 468 21.24 -33.21 -33.86
C GLN A 468 21.72 -33.18 -35.31
N SER A 469 22.79 -33.94 -35.55
CA SER A 469 23.35 -34.25 -36.86
C SER A 469 23.43 -35.78 -37.03
N HIS A 470 23.78 -36.26 -38.22
CA HIS A 470 23.95 -37.70 -38.47
C HIS A 470 25.02 -38.40 -37.61
N LYS A 471 25.91 -37.67 -36.93
CA LYS A 471 27.04 -38.24 -36.18
C LYS A 471 27.17 -37.72 -34.75
N GLN A 472 26.35 -36.76 -34.35
CA GLN A 472 26.50 -36.09 -33.06
C GLN A 472 25.19 -35.39 -32.69
N THR A 473 24.83 -35.46 -31.41
CA THR A 473 23.75 -34.70 -30.81
C THR A 473 24.29 -33.80 -29.71
N ASP A 474 24.02 -32.51 -29.82
CA ASP A 474 24.30 -31.52 -28.79
C ASP A 474 22.99 -31.17 -28.06
N ILE A 475 23.01 -31.32 -26.74
CA ILE A 475 21.91 -30.98 -25.84
C ILE A 475 22.36 -29.82 -24.97
N HIS A 476 21.58 -28.75 -24.95
CA HIS A 476 21.80 -27.59 -24.12
C HIS A 476 20.62 -27.41 -23.17
N PHE A 477 20.87 -27.55 -21.87
CA PHE A 477 19.87 -27.37 -20.83
C PHE A 477 20.10 -26.05 -20.11
N LYS A 478 19.00 -25.33 -19.90
CA LYS A 478 19.02 -24.01 -19.27
C LYS A 478 17.82 -23.86 -18.32
N PRO A 479 18.04 -23.64 -17.02
CA PRO A 479 17.03 -23.16 -16.09
C PRO A 479 16.50 -21.80 -16.54
N LEU A 480 15.20 -21.60 -16.34
CA LEU A 480 14.50 -20.39 -16.72
C LEU A 480 14.02 -19.66 -15.49
N ASP A 481 14.12 -18.34 -15.52
CA ASP A 481 13.60 -17.50 -14.45
C ASP A 481 12.09 -17.34 -14.61
N ILE A 482 11.37 -17.83 -13.62
CA ILE A 482 9.91 -17.75 -13.52
C ILE A 482 9.47 -16.72 -12.45
N SER A 483 10.41 -15.95 -11.90
CA SER A 483 10.09 -14.93 -10.90
C SER A 483 9.16 -13.87 -11.49
N GLY A 484 7.99 -13.72 -10.89
CA GLY A 484 6.98 -12.85 -11.44
C GLY A 484 5.77 -12.70 -10.55
N VAL A 485 4.69 -12.22 -11.15
CA VAL A 485 3.42 -11.99 -10.46
C VAL A 485 2.33 -12.71 -11.22
N ARG A 486 1.43 -13.37 -10.49
CA ARG A 486 0.20 -13.95 -11.03
C ARG A 486 -0.99 -13.23 -10.43
N PHE A 487 -1.84 -12.68 -11.29
CA PHE A 487 -3.15 -12.16 -10.91
C PHE A 487 -4.21 -13.22 -11.16
N GLU A 488 -5.15 -13.35 -10.24
CA GLU A 488 -6.30 -14.23 -10.35
C GLU A 488 -7.58 -13.42 -10.17
N ILE A 489 -8.50 -13.56 -11.12
CA ILE A 489 -9.83 -12.99 -11.06
C ILE A 489 -10.83 -14.14 -11.00
N ARG A 490 -11.74 -14.08 -10.02
CA ARG A 490 -12.88 -14.99 -9.89
C ARG A 490 -14.16 -14.21 -10.07
N LEU A 491 -14.99 -14.62 -11.03
CA LEU A 491 -16.29 -14.03 -11.29
C LEU A 491 -17.37 -15.12 -11.22
N PRO A 492 -18.50 -14.87 -10.55
CA PRO A 492 -19.57 -15.85 -10.47
C PRO A 492 -20.21 -16.09 -11.83
N THR A 493 -20.48 -17.36 -12.16
CA THR A 493 -21.22 -17.72 -13.37
C THR A 493 -22.69 -17.34 -13.23
N ALA A 494 -23.39 -17.22 -14.37
CA ALA A 494 -24.83 -17.01 -14.40
C ALA A 494 -25.58 -18.15 -13.68
N THR A 495 -25.14 -19.39 -13.86
CA THR A 495 -25.67 -20.59 -13.21
C THR A 495 -25.47 -20.57 -11.68
N ALA A 496 -24.28 -20.23 -11.20
CA ALA A 496 -23.99 -20.14 -9.76
C ALA A 496 -24.85 -19.07 -9.06
N ARG A 497 -25.19 -17.99 -9.76
CA ARG A 497 -26.13 -16.96 -9.28
C ARG A 497 -27.57 -17.50 -9.18
N LEU A 498 -27.99 -18.40 -10.07
CA LEU A 498 -29.31 -19.06 -9.99
C LEU A 498 -29.39 -20.04 -8.82
N ASP A 499 -28.37 -20.88 -8.65
CA ASP A 499 -28.39 -21.98 -7.69
C ASP A 499 -28.22 -21.51 -6.22
N GLY A 500 -27.86 -20.24 -6.01
CA GLY A 500 -27.62 -19.67 -4.68
C GLY A 500 -26.33 -20.17 -4.02
N ASP A 501 -25.50 -20.89 -4.77
CA ASP A 501 -24.26 -21.52 -4.28
C ASP A 501 -23.15 -20.52 -3.91
N LEU A 502 -23.33 -19.24 -4.24
CA LEU A 502 -22.44 -18.15 -3.84
C LEU A 502 -22.27 -18.05 -2.32
N LEU A 503 -23.31 -18.40 -1.54
CA LEU A 503 -23.28 -18.35 -0.08
C LEU A 503 -22.39 -19.46 0.52
N ASN A 504 -22.27 -20.61 -0.13
CA ASN A 504 -21.53 -21.77 0.38
C ASN A 504 -20.01 -21.63 0.16
N ALA A 505 -19.59 -20.95 -0.92
CA ALA A 505 -18.18 -20.73 -1.23
C ALA A 505 -17.50 -19.73 -0.27
N ASP A 506 -18.26 -18.74 0.23
CA ASP A 506 -17.76 -17.75 1.18
C ASP A 506 -17.56 -18.32 2.60
N GLU A 507 -18.30 -19.34 3.04
CA GLU A 507 -18.14 -19.90 4.40
C GLU A 507 -16.73 -20.49 4.64
N ALA A 508 -16.19 -21.23 3.66
CA ALA A 508 -14.86 -21.82 3.78
C ALA A 508 -13.73 -20.78 3.73
N GLU A 509 -13.89 -19.70 2.96
CA GLU A 509 -12.93 -18.59 2.92
C GLU A 509 -13.05 -17.66 4.13
N MET A 510 -14.26 -17.40 4.63
CA MET A 510 -14.49 -16.68 5.89
C MET A 510 -13.85 -17.42 7.06
N ASP A 511 -13.96 -18.74 7.12
CA ASP A 511 -13.28 -19.54 8.14
C ASP A 511 -11.75 -19.44 8.03
N GLY A 512 -11.22 -19.38 6.80
CA GLY A 512 -9.81 -19.11 6.52
C GLY A 512 -9.35 -17.73 7.02
N GLU A 513 -10.05 -16.66 6.64
CA GLU A 513 -9.74 -15.28 7.07
C GLU A 513 -9.89 -15.11 8.58
N VAL A 514 -10.92 -15.70 9.19
CA VAL A 514 -11.11 -15.72 10.65
C VAL A 514 -9.97 -16.48 11.33
N SER A 515 -9.45 -17.56 10.72
CA SER A 515 -8.32 -18.30 11.26
C SER A 515 -7.01 -17.52 11.20
N GLU A 516 -6.75 -16.77 10.12
CA GLU A 516 -5.59 -15.89 9.98
C GLU A 516 -5.66 -14.71 10.96
N ILE A 517 -6.84 -14.10 11.12
CA ILE A 517 -7.07 -13.04 12.10
C ILE A 517 -6.83 -13.59 13.51
N LYS A 518 -7.35 -14.78 13.84
CA LYS A 518 -7.10 -15.43 15.14
C LYS A 518 -5.62 -15.73 15.36
N GLN A 519 -4.87 -16.11 14.33
CA GLN A 519 -3.41 -16.29 14.43
C GLN A 519 -2.68 -14.97 14.71
N LYS A 520 -3.04 -13.88 14.01
CA LYS A 520 -2.49 -12.54 14.25
C LYS A 520 -2.78 -12.05 15.67
N PHE A 521 -3.98 -12.33 16.21
CA PHE A 521 -4.33 -12.00 17.59
C PHE A 521 -3.59 -12.86 18.63
N LYS A 522 -3.40 -14.16 18.38
CA LYS A 522 -2.57 -15.03 19.25
C LYS A 522 -1.12 -14.58 19.35
N GLY A 523 -0.55 -14.02 18.28
CA GLY A 523 0.79 -13.45 18.30
C GLY A 523 0.91 -12.22 19.20
N LEU A 524 -0.16 -11.42 19.32
CA LEU A 524 -0.20 -10.24 20.19
C LEU A 524 -0.38 -10.60 21.67
N GLU A 525 -1.13 -11.66 21.98
CA GLU A 525 -1.29 -12.15 23.36
C GLU A 525 -0.04 -12.82 23.94
N GLN A 526 0.91 -13.23 23.10
CA GLN A 526 2.21 -13.77 23.56
C GLN A 526 3.28 -12.69 23.78
N LEU A 527 2.98 -11.44 23.43
CA LEU A 527 3.86 -10.27 23.57
C LEU A 527 3.44 -9.32 24.70
N GLY A 528 2.34 -9.61 25.40
CA GLY A 528 1.93 -8.97 26.66
C GLY A 528 2.11 -9.90 27.85
#